data_AF-A0A915ZRZ8-F1
#
_entry.id   AF-A0A915ZRZ8-F1
#
_cell.length_a   1.000
_cell.length_b   1.000
_cell.length_c   1.000
_cell.angle_alpha   90.00
_cell.angle_beta   90.00
_cell.angle_gamma   90.00
#
_symmetry.space_group_name_H-M   'P 1'
#
loop_
_entity.id
_entity.type
_entity.pdbx_description
1 polymer ?
#
loop_
_entity_poly.entity_id
_entity_poly.type
_entity_poly.pdbx_seq_one_letter_code
_entity_poly.pdbx_strand_id
1 'polypeptide(L)'
;MDSSDQNSNCTFAHDYPNSNIITTTYHENNRKTHLRKHIIHSLGVYPSNVKKTKKSSKNYPEYEIPDNYKVETLEGYKIVCKTNYLLDGTVKFTLNWKDSQGINWYISNNNSASGIAKDFLKLLNKKTRVSGIMLFGFNIPCLIEARKNNPIYINLGGDEVIGIDLSKVNSDFARVHQDAIVRACDEALILRDGYRHLAAINSSLEREYQISDR
;
A
#
# COMPACT_ATOMS: atom_id res chain seq x y z
N MET A 1 -5.36 17.50 15.39
CA MET A 1 -4.66 16.50 16.22
C MET A 1 -3.59 15.92 15.32
N ASP A 2 -2.34 16.36 15.49
CA ASP A 2 -1.21 15.91 14.69
C ASP A 2 -0.78 14.51 15.15
N SER A 3 -1.04 13.49 14.34
CA SER A 3 -0.55 12.13 14.56
C SER A 3 0.93 12.05 14.15
N SER A 4 1.83 12.36 15.07
CA SER A 4 3.27 12.18 14.85
C SER A 4 3.67 10.73 15.09
N ASP A 5 3.67 9.90 14.04
CA ASP A 5 4.23 8.56 14.10
C ASP A 5 5.77 8.62 14.17
N GLN A 6 6.27 8.52 15.40
CA GLN A 6 7.69 8.57 15.76
C GLN A 6 8.38 7.26 15.39
N ASN A 7 8.98 7.19 14.20
CA ASN A 7 10.15 6.34 14.00
C ASN A 7 11.36 7.21 14.36
N SER A 8 12.17 6.81 15.35
CA SER A 8 13.02 7.65 16.23
C SER A 8 13.93 8.73 15.61
N ASN A 9 14.05 8.82 14.28
CA ASN A 9 14.85 9.82 13.56
C ASN A 9 14.08 10.57 12.45
N CYS A 10 12.77 10.34 12.27
CA CYS A 10 11.99 10.94 11.19
C CYS A 10 10.56 11.25 11.64
N THR A 11 10.09 12.47 11.34
CA THR A 11 8.73 12.94 11.62
C THR A 11 8.04 13.29 10.30
N PHE A 12 6.73 13.03 10.23
CA PHE A 12 5.91 13.22 9.05
C PHE A 12 4.80 14.22 9.38
N ALA A 13 4.70 15.32 8.62
CA ALA A 13 3.62 16.28 8.73
C ALA A 13 2.74 16.21 7.47
N HIS A 14 1.46 15.93 7.64
CA HIS A 14 0.52 15.73 6.54
C HIS A 14 -0.93 15.96 6.95
N ASP A 15 -1.78 16.19 5.94
CA ASP A 15 -3.24 16.14 6.01
C ASP A 15 -3.78 15.23 4.89
N TYR A 16 -3.10 14.11 4.65
CA TYR A 16 -3.49 13.14 3.63
C TYR A 16 -4.78 12.41 4.06
N PRO A 17 -5.79 12.21 3.18
CA PRO A 17 -5.78 12.47 1.74
C PRO A 17 -6.23 13.87 1.30
N ASN A 18 -6.68 14.75 2.21
CA ASN A 18 -7.15 16.11 1.87
C ASN A 18 -6.07 16.96 1.19
N SER A 19 -4.80 16.72 1.57
CA SER A 19 -3.62 17.25 0.90
C SER A 19 -2.74 16.11 0.41
N ASN A 20 -2.29 16.22 -0.85
CA ASN A 20 -1.33 15.30 -1.43
C ASN A 20 0.13 15.63 -1.09
N ILE A 21 0.37 16.64 -0.24
CA ILE A 21 1.71 17.07 0.15
C ILE A 21 2.05 16.51 1.52
N ILE A 22 3.17 15.82 1.61
CA ILE A 22 3.70 15.27 2.86
C ILE A 22 5.10 15.83 3.07
N THR A 23 5.32 16.42 4.23
CA THR A 23 6.63 16.96 4.61
C THR A 23 7.30 16.01 5.60
N THR A 24 8.49 15.52 5.23
CA THR A 24 9.34 14.69 6.09
C THR A 24 10.43 15.53 6.70
N THR A 25 10.60 15.40 8.01
CA THR A 25 11.66 16.06 8.78
C THR A 25 12.53 15.00 9.44
N TYR A 26 13.80 14.96 9.06
CA TYR A 26 14.80 14.07 9.62
C TYR A 26 15.57 14.76 10.75
N HIS A 27 15.75 14.02 11.84
CA HIS A 27 16.46 14.47 13.02
C HIS A 27 17.73 13.66 13.21
N GLU A 28 18.83 14.35 13.49
CA GLU A 28 20.11 13.75 13.89
C GLU A 28 20.50 14.38 15.23
N ASN A 29 20.74 13.55 16.26
CA ASN A 29 21.02 14.02 17.63
C ASN A 29 20.00 15.04 18.15
N ASN A 30 18.70 14.79 17.95
CA ASN A 30 17.58 15.66 18.33
C ASN A 30 17.59 17.07 17.70
N ARG A 31 18.42 17.30 16.67
CA ARG A 31 18.39 18.52 15.87
C ARG A 31 17.77 18.22 14.52
N LYS A 32 16.93 19.13 14.04
CA LYS A 32 16.38 19.08 12.68
C LYS A 32 17.52 19.26 11.67
N THR A 33 17.76 18.24 10.86
CA THR A 33 18.89 18.23 9.92
C THR A 33 18.41 18.49 8.50
N HIS A 34 17.36 17.78 8.07
CA HIS A 34 16.92 17.81 6.68
C HIS A 34 15.40 17.78 6.56
N LEU A 35 14.87 18.64 5.69
CA LEU A 35 13.46 18.67 5.33
C LEU A 35 13.31 18.25 3.87
N ARG A 36 12.34 17.38 3.62
CA ARG A 36 12.01 16.90 2.28
C ARG A 36 10.50 16.96 2.10
N LYS A 37 10.07 17.30 0.88
CA LYS A 37 8.66 17.35 0.51
C LYS A 37 8.37 16.29 -0.53
N HIS A 38 7.27 15.59 -0.32
CA HIS A 38 6.70 14.62 -1.24
C HIS A 38 5.34 15.12 -1.70
N ILE A 39 5.11 15.12 -3.01
CA ILE A 39 3.82 15.44 -3.62
C ILE A 39 3.31 14.16 -4.28
N ILE A 40 2.24 13.60 -3.74
CA ILE A 40 1.68 12.33 -4.19
C ILE A 40 0.81 12.58 -5.42
N HIS A 41 1.21 12.03 -6.56
CA HIS A 41 0.44 12.15 -7.81
C HIS A 41 -0.46 10.93 -8.05
N SER A 42 -0.02 9.75 -7.59
CA SER A 42 -0.80 8.51 -7.58
C SER A 42 -0.33 7.66 -6.41
N LEU A 43 -1.26 7.19 -5.56
CA LEU A 43 -0.94 6.35 -4.41
C LEU A 43 -0.46 4.95 -4.84
N GLY A 44 -0.97 4.43 -5.95
CA GLY A 44 -0.73 3.05 -6.37
C GLY A 44 -1.40 2.00 -5.48
N VAL A 45 -1.23 0.73 -5.83
CA VAL A 45 -1.81 -0.43 -5.11
C VAL A 45 -0.77 -1.50 -4.86
N TYR A 46 -0.91 -2.29 -3.80
CA TYR A 46 -0.06 -3.47 -3.62
C TYR A 46 -0.63 -4.64 -4.44
N PRO A 47 0.12 -5.21 -5.39
CA PRO A 47 -0.33 -6.40 -6.11
C PRO A 47 -0.33 -7.63 -5.19
N SER A 48 -1.05 -8.69 -5.56
CA SER A 48 -1.15 -9.91 -4.74
C SER A 48 0.23 -10.51 -4.39
N ASN A 49 1.16 -10.50 -5.35
CA ASN A 49 2.54 -10.94 -5.16
C ASN A 49 3.48 -9.74 -4.95
N VAL A 50 3.23 -8.97 -3.88
CA VAL A 50 3.96 -7.73 -3.60
C VAL A 50 5.46 -7.98 -3.33
N LYS A 51 6.33 -7.23 -4.02
CA LYS A 51 7.76 -7.19 -3.75
C LYS A 51 8.05 -6.19 -2.65
N LYS A 52 9.14 -6.43 -1.91
CA LYS A 52 9.61 -5.55 -0.84
C LYS A 52 10.96 -4.93 -1.21
N THR A 53 11.26 -3.77 -0.64
CA THR A 53 12.58 -3.14 -0.73
C THR A 53 13.65 -4.04 -0.11
N LYS A 54 14.82 -4.15 -0.73
CA LYS A 54 15.93 -4.94 -0.16
C LYS A 54 16.40 -4.38 1.18
N LYS A 55 16.61 -5.24 2.18
CA LYS A 55 17.25 -4.87 3.45
C LYS A 55 18.64 -4.32 3.21
N SER A 56 18.95 -3.21 3.86
CA SER A 56 20.32 -2.67 3.96
C SER A 56 21.10 -3.32 5.11
N SER A 57 20.42 -3.78 6.16
CA SER A 57 20.98 -4.51 7.29
C SER A 57 19.90 -5.34 8.00
N LYS A 58 20.32 -6.20 8.94
CA LYS A 58 19.45 -7.16 9.64
C LYS A 58 18.23 -6.51 10.35
N ASN A 59 18.41 -5.27 10.81
CA ASN A 59 17.40 -4.52 11.59
C ASN A 59 16.71 -3.40 10.79
N TYR A 60 17.01 -3.25 9.50
CA TYR A 60 16.40 -2.21 8.69
C TYR A 60 15.03 -2.68 8.15
N PRO A 61 13.95 -1.90 8.31
CA PRO A 61 12.63 -2.29 7.84
C PRO A 61 12.59 -2.43 6.33
N GLU A 62 11.80 -3.41 5.86
CA GLU A 62 11.45 -3.55 4.46
C GLU A 62 10.09 -2.94 4.21
N TYR A 63 9.93 -2.30 3.06
CA TYR A 63 8.68 -1.68 2.64
C TYR A 63 8.14 -2.36 1.40
N GLU A 64 6.83 -2.59 1.39
CA GLU A 64 6.11 -3.09 0.22
C GLU A 64 6.15 -2.04 -0.89
N ILE A 65 6.33 -2.50 -2.13
CA ILE A 65 6.48 -1.61 -3.28
C ILE A 65 5.15 -1.60 -4.04
N PRO A 66 4.46 -0.45 -4.14
CA PRO A 66 3.20 -0.34 -4.86
C PRO A 66 3.40 -0.35 -6.38
N ASP A 67 2.42 -0.89 -7.08
CA ASP A 67 2.26 -0.74 -8.52
C ASP A 67 1.54 0.58 -8.86
N ASN A 68 1.80 1.11 -10.05
CA ASN A 68 1.25 2.37 -10.58
C ASN A 68 1.37 3.58 -9.64
N TYR A 69 2.41 3.59 -8.82
CA TYR A 69 2.70 4.64 -7.86
C TYR A 69 3.50 5.76 -8.51
N LYS A 70 3.17 7.02 -8.17
CA LYS A 70 3.85 8.21 -8.67
C LYS A 70 3.95 9.25 -7.57
N VAL A 71 5.17 9.68 -7.27
CA VAL A 71 5.47 10.72 -6.28
C VAL A 71 6.49 11.70 -6.85
N GLU A 72 6.31 12.97 -6.56
CA GLU A 72 7.35 13.98 -6.78
C GLU A 72 8.06 14.27 -5.46
N THR A 73 9.38 14.19 -5.47
CA THR A 73 10.23 14.44 -4.31
C THR A 73 11.11 15.66 -4.59
N LEU A 74 11.07 16.62 -3.67
CA LEU A 74 11.87 17.85 -3.73
C LEU A 74 13.19 17.66 -2.96
N GLU A 75 14.28 17.46 -3.70
CA GLU A 75 15.63 17.23 -3.16
C GLU A 75 16.69 18.01 -3.95
N GLY A 76 16.56 19.35 -3.94
CA GLY A 76 17.33 20.26 -4.81
C GLY A 76 16.92 20.22 -6.29
N TYR A 77 16.29 19.13 -6.72
CA TYR A 77 15.60 18.96 -8.00
C TYR A 77 14.14 18.58 -7.75
N LYS A 78 13.27 18.86 -8.72
CA LYS A 78 11.92 18.29 -8.79
C LYS A 78 12.02 16.91 -9.45
N ILE A 79 12.02 15.85 -8.66
CA ILE A 79 12.23 14.49 -9.14
C ILE A 79 10.91 13.72 -9.07
N VAL A 80 10.37 13.31 -10.21
CA VAL A 80 9.18 12.45 -10.30
C VAL A 80 9.62 10.99 -10.33
N CYS A 81 9.30 10.28 -9.27
CA CYS A 81 9.56 8.85 -9.09
C CYS A 81 8.31 8.05 -9.45
N LYS A 82 8.48 6.92 -10.14
CA LYS A 82 7.39 5.97 -10.45
C LYS A 82 7.81 4.53 -10.22
N THR A 83 6.85 3.70 -9.80
CA THR A 83 6.98 2.25 -9.81
C THR A 83 5.85 1.61 -10.58
N ASN A 84 6.20 0.64 -11.42
CA ASN A 84 5.27 -0.17 -12.19
C ASN A 84 5.73 -1.63 -12.15
N TYR A 85 4.80 -2.57 -11.97
CA TYR A 85 5.06 -3.99 -12.10
C TYR A 85 4.94 -4.39 -13.57
N LEU A 86 5.93 -5.16 -14.02
CA LEU A 86 5.92 -5.81 -15.33
C LEU A 86 5.15 -7.13 -15.24
N LEU A 87 4.81 -7.71 -16.40
CA LEU A 87 4.03 -8.96 -16.48
C LEU A 87 4.69 -10.15 -15.77
N ASP A 88 6.02 -10.15 -15.66
CA ASP A 88 6.82 -11.16 -14.95
C ASP A 88 6.88 -10.93 -13.43
N GLY A 89 6.21 -9.90 -12.91
CA GLY A 89 6.23 -9.50 -11.51
C GLY A 89 7.49 -8.70 -11.10
N THR A 90 8.36 -8.36 -12.05
CA THR A 90 9.50 -7.48 -11.82
C THR A 90 9.05 -6.04 -11.66
N VAL A 91 9.62 -5.31 -10.70
CA VAL A 91 9.32 -3.88 -10.51
C VAL A 91 10.24 -3.03 -11.36
N LYS A 92 9.66 -2.22 -12.23
CA LYS A 92 10.34 -1.13 -12.95
C LYS A 92 10.29 0.14 -12.12
N PHE A 93 11.46 0.66 -11.78
CA PHE A 93 11.65 1.96 -11.16
C PHE A 93 11.96 2.99 -12.24
N THR A 94 11.37 4.18 -12.12
CA THR A 94 11.60 5.27 -13.07
C THR A 94 11.80 6.58 -12.32
N LEU A 95 12.77 7.39 -12.76
CA LEU A 95 12.97 8.76 -12.32
C LEU A 95 12.88 9.70 -13.53
N ASN A 96 12.16 10.80 -13.36
CA ASN A 96 12.14 11.92 -14.29
C ASN A 96 12.50 13.19 -13.52
N TRP A 97 13.33 14.05 -14.10
CA TRP A 97 13.62 15.35 -13.52
C TRP A 97 13.87 16.38 -14.61
N LYS A 98 13.75 17.65 -14.25
CA LYS A 98 14.24 18.75 -15.08
C LYS A 98 15.55 19.25 -14.50
N ASP A 99 16.53 19.48 -15.36
CA ASP A 99 17.77 20.16 -14.95
C ASP A 99 17.55 21.69 -14.85
N SER A 100 18.63 22.42 -14.54
CA SER A 100 18.59 23.88 -14.42
C SER A 100 18.28 24.60 -15.74
N GLN A 101 18.44 23.95 -16.88
CA GLN A 101 18.11 24.47 -18.20
C GLN A 101 16.67 24.12 -18.61
N GLY A 102 15.94 23.39 -17.77
CA GLY A 102 14.57 22.96 -18.03
C GLY A 102 14.47 21.73 -18.94
N ILE A 103 15.60 21.09 -19.27
CA ILE A 103 15.63 19.88 -20.09
C ILE A 103 15.10 18.72 -19.26
N ASN A 104 14.19 17.95 -19.86
CA ASN A 104 13.65 16.74 -19.23
C ASN A 104 14.64 15.59 -19.37
N TRP A 105 14.96 14.97 -18.24
CA TRP A 105 15.75 13.77 -18.15
C TRP A 105 14.91 12.61 -17.64
N TYR A 106 15.26 11.40 -18.10
CA TYR A 106 14.58 10.16 -17.78
C TYR A 106 15.61 9.06 -17.54
N ILE A 107 15.43 8.27 -16.48
CA ILE A 107 16.09 6.98 -16.31
C ILE A 107 15.12 5.94 -15.76
N SER A 108 15.37 4.68 -16.08
CA SER A 108 14.65 3.56 -15.47
C SER A 108 15.56 2.35 -15.27
N ASN A 109 15.29 1.56 -14.24
CA ASN A 109 15.89 0.25 -14.06
C ASN A 109 14.94 -0.70 -13.33
N ASN A 110 15.29 -1.98 -13.29
CA ASN A 110 14.50 -3.03 -12.66
C ASN A 110 15.17 -3.60 -11.39
N ASN A 111 16.25 -2.97 -10.93
CA ASN A 111 17.12 -3.54 -9.90
C ASN A 111 16.64 -3.24 -8.49
N SER A 112 16.43 -1.96 -8.17
CA SER A 112 15.93 -1.45 -6.89
C SER A 112 15.82 0.08 -6.90
N ALA A 113 15.01 0.63 -6.00
CA ALA A 113 14.93 2.07 -5.75
C ALA A 113 16.30 2.71 -5.40
N SER A 114 17.14 2.04 -4.61
CA SER A 114 18.48 2.53 -4.29
C SER A 114 19.44 2.44 -5.48
N GLY A 115 19.23 1.46 -6.37
CA GLY A 115 19.97 1.33 -7.62
C GLY A 115 19.74 2.52 -8.53
N ILE A 116 18.47 2.85 -8.81
CA ILE A 116 18.15 3.98 -9.69
C ILE A 116 18.54 5.33 -9.08
N ALA A 117 18.46 5.48 -7.74
CA ALA A 117 18.96 6.67 -7.06
C ALA A 117 20.49 6.83 -7.24
N LYS A 118 21.24 5.72 -7.20
CA LYS A 118 22.69 5.74 -7.47
C LYS A 118 22.99 6.14 -8.92
N ASP A 119 22.22 5.63 -9.88
CA ASP A 119 22.40 5.95 -11.30
C ASP A 119 22.09 7.44 -11.57
N PHE A 120 21.04 7.97 -10.95
CA PHE A 120 20.71 9.40 -10.98
C PHE A 120 21.87 10.28 -10.46
N LEU A 121 22.45 9.94 -9.31
CA LEU A 121 23.55 10.72 -8.74
C LEU A 121 24.82 10.66 -9.59
N LYS A 122 25.10 9.51 -10.22
CA LYS A 122 26.20 9.38 -11.18
C LYS A 122 26.01 10.33 -12.37
N LEU A 123 24.80 10.42 -12.92
CA LEU A 123 24.50 11.35 -14.02
C LEU A 123 24.67 12.81 -13.63
N LEU A 124 24.39 13.14 -12.36
CA LEU A 124 24.63 14.48 -11.82
C LEU A 124 26.09 14.72 -11.36
N ASN A 125 26.98 13.74 -11.53
CA ASN A 125 28.34 13.74 -11.00
C ASN A 125 28.42 14.08 -9.49
N LYS A 126 27.41 13.64 -8.71
CA LYS A 126 27.33 13.86 -7.26
C LYS A 126 27.88 12.65 -6.51
N LYS A 127 28.72 12.90 -5.51
CA LYS A 127 29.30 11.88 -4.61
C LYS A 127 28.42 11.56 -3.39
N THR A 128 27.34 12.31 -3.17
CA THR A 128 26.44 12.11 -2.05
C THR A 128 25.65 10.81 -2.19
N ARG A 129 25.10 10.29 -1.09
CA ARG A 129 24.18 9.15 -1.12
C ARG A 129 22.76 9.67 -0.94
N VAL A 130 21.84 9.18 -1.77
CA VAL A 130 20.40 9.37 -1.60
C VAL A 130 19.78 8.01 -1.32
N SER A 131 19.00 7.92 -0.25
CA SER A 131 18.25 6.70 0.05
C SER A 131 17.12 6.54 -0.96
N GLY A 132 17.11 5.43 -1.71
CA GLY A 132 16.03 5.13 -2.65
C GLY A 132 14.68 5.00 -1.95
N ILE A 133 14.66 4.44 -0.74
CA ILE A 133 13.44 4.32 0.09
C ILE A 133 12.87 5.72 0.39
N MET A 134 13.73 6.66 0.76
CA MET A 134 13.32 8.04 1.06
C MET A 134 13.01 8.83 -0.21
N LEU A 135 13.69 8.56 -1.33
CA LEU A 135 13.43 9.23 -2.60
C LEU A 135 12.02 8.88 -3.11
N PHE A 136 11.63 7.62 -2.98
CA PHE A 136 10.29 7.13 -3.33
C PHE A 136 9.26 7.30 -2.21
N GLY A 137 9.66 7.64 -0.98
CA GLY A 137 8.74 7.79 0.14
C GLY A 137 8.05 6.49 0.56
N PHE A 138 8.68 5.32 0.36
CA PHE A 138 8.09 4.04 0.74
C PHE A 138 7.95 3.88 2.26
N ASN A 139 8.71 4.66 3.03
CA ASN A 139 8.70 4.64 4.49
C ASN A 139 7.68 5.60 5.12
N ILE A 140 6.79 6.22 4.34
CA ILE A 140 5.80 7.17 4.85
C ILE A 140 4.58 6.39 5.39
N PRO A 141 4.33 6.41 6.72
CA PRO A 141 3.32 5.56 7.35
C PRO A 141 1.90 5.75 6.81
N CYS A 142 1.43 7.00 6.72
CA CYS A 142 0.06 7.29 6.27
C CYS A 142 -0.23 6.79 4.85
N LEU A 143 0.78 6.73 3.97
CA LEU A 143 0.63 6.16 2.63
C LEU A 143 0.59 4.64 2.64
N ILE A 144 1.33 4.01 3.57
CA ILE A 144 1.29 2.55 3.76
C ILE A 144 -0.11 2.16 4.26
N GLU A 145 -0.62 2.86 5.26
CA GLU A 145 -1.96 2.64 5.81
C GLU A 145 -3.05 2.87 4.77
N ALA A 146 -2.98 3.99 4.04
CA ALA A 146 -3.93 4.30 2.98
C ALA A 146 -3.99 3.20 1.91
N ARG A 147 -2.86 2.57 1.56
CA ARG A 147 -2.84 1.44 0.60
C ARG A 147 -3.44 0.16 1.18
N LYS A 148 -3.15 -0.14 2.44
CA LYS A 148 -3.69 -1.33 3.12
C LYS A 148 -5.20 -1.25 3.34
N ASN A 149 -5.70 -0.04 3.56
CA ASN A 149 -7.12 0.24 3.74
C ASN A 149 -7.83 0.58 2.43
N ASN A 150 -7.13 0.58 1.29
CA ASN A 150 -7.75 0.89 0.00
C ASN A 150 -8.55 -0.35 -0.47
N PRO A 151 -9.86 -0.23 -0.73
CA PRO A 151 -10.63 -1.33 -1.33
C PRO A 151 -10.02 -1.73 -2.68
N ILE A 152 -10.00 -3.04 -2.96
CA ILE A 152 -9.55 -3.54 -4.26
C ILE A 152 -10.62 -3.15 -5.28
N TYR A 153 -10.25 -2.35 -6.27
CA TYR A 153 -11.09 -2.05 -7.42
C TYR A 153 -10.84 -3.10 -8.51
N ILE A 154 -11.84 -3.94 -8.77
CA ILE A 154 -11.80 -4.87 -9.90
C ILE A 154 -12.39 -4.12 -11.10
N ASN A 155 -11.58 -3.88 -12.14
CA ASN A 155 -12.06 -3.29 -13.38
C ASN A 155 -12.55 -4.43 -14.29
N LEU A 156 -13.87 -4.57 -14.44
CA LEU A 156 -14.51 -5.66 -15.20
C LEU A 156 -14.67 -5.35 -16.70
N GLY A 157 -14.21 -4.18 -17.16
CA GLY A 157 -14.40 -3.73 -18.54
C GLY A 157 -15.80 -3.16 -18.74
N GLY A 158 -15.85 -1.88 -19.11
CA GLY A 158 -17.05 -1.03 -19.04
C GLY A 158 -16.90 0.01 -17.94
N ASP A 159 -17.49 1.20 -18.08
CA ASP A 159 -17.33 2.36 -17.19
C ASP A 159 -17.81 2.15 -15.73
N GLU A 160 -18.03 0.91 -15.30
CA GLU A 160 -18.48 0.54 -13.97
C GLU A 160 -17.31 0.05 -13.11
N VAL A 161 -17.00 0.83 -12.07
CA VAL A 161 -15.97 0.50 -11.08
C VAL A 161 -16.67 0.04 -9.80
N ILE A 162 -16.57 -1.26 -9.48
CA ILE A 162 -17.07 -1.82 -8.22
C ILE A 162 -15.93 -1.79 -7.19
N GLY A 163 -16.09 -0.99 -6.15
CA GLY A 163 -15.18 -1.00 -5.00
C GLY A 163 -15.56 -2.12 -4.04
N ILE A 164 -14.66 -3.08 -3.80
CA ILE A 164 -14.87 -4.14 -2.81
C ILE A 164 -14.15 -3.76 -1.52
N ASP A 165 -14.93 -3.40 -0.50
CA ASP A 165 -14.47 -3.20 0.86
C ASP A 165 -14.26 -4.56 1.55
N LEU A 166 -13.02 -5.05 1.55
CA LEU A 166 -12.66 -6.33 2.17
C LEU A 166 -12.86 -6.35 3.70
N SER A 167 -12.99 -5.19 4.36
CA SER A 167 -13.35 -5.15 5.78
C SER A 167 -14.80 -5.58 6.02
N LYS A 168 -15.68 -5.35 5.02
CA LYS A 168 -17.06 -5.85 5.00
C LYS A 168 -17.17 -7.27 4.46
N VAL A 169 -16.28 -7.71 3.57
CA VAL A 169 -16.34 -9.09 3.02
C VAL A 169 -16.22 -10.14 4.12
N ASN A 170 -15.52 -9.87 5.22
CA ASN A 170 -15.42 -10.82 6.33
C ASN A 170 -16.75 -10.96 7.11
N SER A 171 -17.54 -9.88 7.24
CA SER A 171 -18.87 -9.94 7.86
C SER A 171 -19.96 -10.35 6.88
N ASP A 172 -19.88 -9.93 5.62
CA ASP A 172 -20.81 -10.30 4.57
C ASP A 172 -20.64 -11.75 4.12
N PHE A 173 -19.42 -12.31 4.11
CA PHE A 173 -19.22 -13.74 3.85
C PHE A 173 -19.80 -14.59 4.99
N ALA A 174 -19.57 -14.19 6.25
CA ALA A 174 -20.18 -14.86 7.40
C ALA A 174 -21.71 -14.76 7.37
N ARG A 175 -22.25 -13.59 7.04
CA ARG A 175 -23.69 -13.35 6.93
C ARG A 175 -24.30 -14.09 5.75
N VAL A 176 -23.71 -14.04 4.55
CA VAL A 176 -24.18 -14.76 3.36
C VAL A 176 -24.08 -16.28 3.57
N HIS A 177 -23.05 -16.77 4.28
CA HIS A 177 -22.94 -18.17 4.67
C HIS A 177 -24.05 -18.57 5.64
N GLN A 178 -24.29 -17.78 6.69
CA GLN A 178 -25.39 -18.02 7.64
C GLN A 178 -26.76 -17.94 6.95
N ASP A 179 -26.98 -16.96 6.07
CA ASP A 179 -28.22 -16.71 5.35
C ASP A 179 -28.47 -17.77 4.26
N ALA A 180 -27.42 -18.32 3.64
CA ALA A 180 -27.52 -19.48 2.76
C ALA A 180 -27.86 -20.78 3.52
N ILE A 181 -27.32 -20.95 4.73
CA ILE A 181 -27.67 -22.08 5.61
C ILE A 181 -29.12 -21.97 6.06
N VAL A 182 -29.58 -20.78 6.48
CA VAL A 182 -30.96 -20.53 6.90
C VAL A 182 -31.92 -20.75 5.71
N ARG A 183 -31.62 -20.22 4.53
CA ARG A 183 -32.42 -20.47 3.32
C ARG A 183 -32.47 -21.95 2.94
N ALA A 184 -31.36 -22.69 3.05
CA ALA A 184 -31.35 -24.13 2.77
C ALA A 184 -32.21 -24.93 3.78
N CYS A 185 -32.34 -24.44 5.02
CA CYS A 185 -33.22 -25.00 6.04
C CYS A 185 -34.70 -24.64 5.80
N ASP A 186 -35.00 -23.38 5.45
CA ASP A 186 -36.37 -22.89 5.23
C ASP A 186 -36.97 -23.40 3.90
N GLU A 187 -36.16 -23.55 2.86
CA GLU A 187 -36.58 -24.07 1.54
C GLU A 187 -36.59 -25.61 1.46
N ALA A 188 -36.51 -26.29 2.62
CA ALA A 188 -36.68 -27.74 2.80
C ALA A 188 -35.68 -28.68 2.11
N LEU A 189 -34.47 -28.23 1.78
CA LEU A 189 -33.44 -29.11 1.20
C LEU A 189 -32.69 -29.96 2.25
N ILE A 190 -32.85 -29.66 3.55
CA ILE A 190 -32.32 -30.46 4.65
C ILE A 190 -33.42 -30.61 5.72
N LEU A 191 -33.81 -31.87 6.01
CA LEU A 191 -34.71 -32.16 7.13
C LEU A 191 -34.12 -31.64 8.44
N ARG A 192 -34.97 -31.17 9.36
CA ARG A 192 -34.58 -30.64 10.68
C ARG A 192 -33.57 -31.54 11.43
N ASP A 193 -33.79 -32.86 11.37
CA ASP A 193 -32.89 -33.84 11.99
C ASP A 193 -31.54 -33.96 11.27
N GLY A 194 -31.50 -33.68 9.96
CA GLY A 194 -30.28 -33.58 9.16
C GLY A 194 -29.42 -32.40 9.57
N TYR A 195 -30.02 -31.23 9.83
CA TYR A 195 -29.31 -30.06 10.35
C TYR A 195 -28.70 -30.33 11.74
N ARG A 196 -29.45 -31.00 12.63
CA ARG A 196 -28.95 -31.42 13.95
C ARG A 196 -27.71 -32.31 13.86
N HIS A 197 -27.69 -33.26 12.93
CA HIS A 197 -26.54 -34.13 12.68
C HIS A 197 -25.34 -33.36 12.11
N LEU A 198 -25.57 -32.46 11.14
CA LEU A 198 -24.54 -31.60 10.58
C LEU A 198 -23.90 -30.68 11.64
N ALA A 199 -24.72 -30.02 12.45
CA ALA A 199 -24.24 -29.18 13.55
C ALA A 199 -23.52 -29.99 14.65
N ALA A 200 -23.84 -31.29 14.81
CA ALA A 200 -23.12 -32.18 15.72
C ALA A 200 -21.68 -32.42 15.29
N ILE A 201 -21.42 -32.45 14.00
CA ILE A 201 -20.13 -32.79 13.42
C ILE A 201 -19.30 -31.53 13.15
N ASN A 202 -19.93 -30.40 12.80
CA ASN A 202 -19.25 -29.15 12.51
C ASN A 202 -19.47 -28.10 13.62
N SER A 203 -18.40 -27.83 14.39
CA SER A 203 -18.42 -26.87 15.51
C SER A 203 -18.59 -25.40 15.11
N SER A 204 -18.49 -25.08 13.81
CA SER A 204 -18.72 -23.72 13.29
C SER A 204 -20.19 -23.42 12.99
N LEU A 205 -21.07 -24.42 13.05
CA LEU A 205 -22.52 -24.25 12.86
C LEU A 205 -23.20 -23.96 14.21
N GLU A 206 -24.03 -22.91 14.26
CA GLU A 206 -24.85 -22.61 15.43
C GLU A 206 -25.85 -23.74 15.70
N ARG A 207 -26.02 -24.09 16.99
CA ARG A 207 -26.95 -25.14 17.39
C ARG A 207 -28.38 -24.62 17.30
N GLU A 208 -29.30 -25.46 16.85
CA GLU A 208 -30.70 -25.06 16.62
C GLU A 208 -31.35 -24.38 17.85
N TYR A 209 -31.05 -24.84 19.07
CA TYR A 209 -31.60 -24.23 20.29
C TYR A 209 -31.12 -22.79 20.53
N GLN A 210 -30.01 -22.37 19.93
CA GLN A 210 -29.52 -20.99 20.02
C GLN A 210 -30.13 -20.05 18.96
N ILE A 211 -30.73 -20.64 17.92
CA ILE A 211 -31.39 -19.91 16.83
C ILE A 211 -32.88 -19.74 17.16
N SER A 212 -33.50 -20.73 17.82
CA SER A 212 -34.94 -20.72 18.15
C SER A 212 -35.37 -19.61 19.12
N ASP A 213 -34.44 -19.00 19.84
CA ASP A 213 -34.69 -17.94 20.83
C ASP A 213 -34.31 -16.52 20.32
N ARG A 214 -33.95 -16.39 19.04
CA ARG A 214 -33.64 -15.11 18.34
C ARG A 214 -34.81 -14.64 17.50
#